data_AF-A0A1F9YAZ9-F1
#
_entry.id   AF-A0A1F9YAZ9-F1
#
_cell.length_a   1.000
_cell.length_b   1.000
_cell.length_c   1.000
_cell.angle_alpha   90.00
_cell.angle_beta   90.00
_cell.angle_gamma   90.00
#
_symmetry.space_group_name_H-M   'P 1'
#
loop_
_entity.id
_entity.type
_entity.pdbx_description
1 polymer ?
#
loop_
_entity_poly.entity_id
_entity_poly.type
_entity_poly.pdbx_seq_one_letter_code
_entity_poly.pdbx_strand_id
1 'polypeptide(L)' 'MCFQVGDALFVGDLCTIVNDQVRPMLKIFTEDMTINAESIKKVAKLNSYKTIYTAHCGYTKDLDKALEAWR' A
#
# COMPACT_ATOMS: atom_id res chain seq x y z
N MET A 1 6.77 4.85 6.67
CA MET A 1 6.48 6.29 6.48
C MET A 1 5.93 6.45 5.07
N CYS A 2 4.80 7.16 4.90
CA CYS A 2 4.23 7.42 3.57
C CYS A 2 4.39 8.88 3.20
N PHE A 3 4.57 9.18 1.92
CA PHE A 3 4.71 10.54 1.40
C PHE A 3 3.90 10.71 0.12
N GLN A 4 3.20 11.83 -0.03
CA GLN A 4 2.37 12.11 -1.19
C GLN A 4 2.99 13.25 -2.01
N VAL A 5 3.10 13.06 -3.34
CA VAL A 5 3.53 14.07 -4.31
C VAL A 5 2.48 14.16 -5.40
N GLY A 6 1.72 15.26 -5.44
CA GLY A 6 0.57 15.36 -6.34
C GLY A 6 -0.45 14.25 -6.04
N ASP A 7 -0.79 13.44 -7.04
CA ASP A 7 -1.68 12.27 -6.91
C ASP A 7 -0.94 10.94 -6.71
N ALA A 8 0.39 10.97 -6.54
CA ALA A 8 1.20 9.79 -6.26
C ALA A 8 1.46 9.63 -4.76
N LEU A 9 1.13 8.45 -4.22
CA LEU A 9 1.42 8.06 -2.85
C LEU A 9 2.57 7.06 -2.82
N PHE A 10 3.65 7.40 -2.13
CA PHE A 10 4.80 6.54 -1.89
C PHE A 10 4.67 5.95 -0.49
N VAL A 11 4.59 4.62 -0.38
CA VAL A 11 4.31 3.93 0.89
C VAL A 11 5.51 3.21 1.49
N GLY A 12 6.65 3.22 0.79
CA GLY A 12 7.87 2.54 1.23
C GLY A 12 7.63 1.04 1.40
N ASP A 13 8.02 0.51 2.56
CA ASP A 13 7.90 -0.90 2.94
C ASP A 13 6.60 -1.23 3.68
N LEU A 14 5.61 -0.33 3.66
CA LEU A 14 4.32 -0.60 4.30
C LEU A 14 3.67 -1.84 3.68
N CYS A 15 3.71 -1.95 2.36
CA CYS A 15 3.10 -3.02 1.60
C CYS A 15 3.87 -3.28 0.30
N THR A 16 3.54 -4.40 -0.34
CA THR A 16 4.04 -4.79 -1.65
C THR A 16 2.88 -5.02 -2.61
N ILE A 17 3.12 -4.93 -3.92
CA ILE A 17 2.13 -5.30 -4.94
C ILE A 17 2.54 -6.64 -5.54
N VAL A 18 1.65 -7.63 -5.43
CA VAL A 18 1.85 -8.97 -5.99
C VAL A 18 0.58 -9.37 -6.73
N ASN A 19 0.72 -9.70 -8.02
CA ASN A 19 -0.41 -10.01 -8.90
C ASN A 19 -1.49 -8.91 -8.90
N ASP A 20 -1.05 -7.66 -9.09
CA ASP A 20 -1.88 -6.44 -9.05
C ASP A 20 -2.63 -6.20 -7.73
N GLN A 21 -2.28 -6.89 -6.65
CA GLN A 21 -2.94 -6.78 -5.36
C GLN A 21 -1.97 -6.27 -4.30
N VAL A 22 -2.41 -5.31 -3.49
CA VAL A 22 -1.67 -4.87 -2.31
C VAL A 22 -1.67 -5.99 -1.28
N ARG A 23 -0.48 -6.33 -0.78
CA ARG A 23 -0.28 -7.31 0.30
C ARG A 23 0.59 -6.72 1.40
N PRO A 24 0.44 -7.19 2.64
CA PRO A 24 1.33 -6.79 3.73
C PRO A 24 2.77 -7.08 3.34
N MET A 25 3.69 -6.27 3.85
CA MET A 25 5.10 -6.60 3.76
C MET A 25 5.39 -7.90 4.50
N LEU A 26 6.45 -8.61 4.09
CA LEU A 26 6.78 -9.90 4.68
C LEU A 26 7.04 -9.77 6.19
N LYS A 27 6.66 -10.80 6.96
CA LYS A 27 6.81 -10.82 8.43
C LYS A 27 8.26 -10.60 8.88
N ILE A 28 9.24 -11.04 8.11
CA ILE A 28 10.67 -10.85 8.43
C ILE A 28 11.09 -9.37 8.44
N PHE A 29 10.32 -8.50 7.79
CA PHE A 29 10.55 -7.04 7.73
C PHE A 29 9.48 -6.25 8.52
N THR A 30 8.50 -6.94 9.10
CA THR A 30 7.33 -6.32 9.72
C THR A 30 7.21 -6.77 11.18
N GLU A 31 7.48 -5.84 12.09
CA GLU A 31 7.47 -6.09 13.54
C GLU A 31 6.08 -6.49 14.06
N ASP A 32 5.04 -5.76 13.63
CA ASP A 32 3.65 -6.03 14.00
C ASP A 32 2.77 -6.11 12.76
N MET A 33 2.39 -7.34 12.40
CA MET A 33 1.54 -7.63 11.25
C MET A 33 0.12 -7.07 11.41
N THR A 34 -0.39 -6.97 12.63
CA THR A 34 -1.74 -6.45 12.91
C THR A 34 -1.77 -4.95 12.67
N ILE A 35 -0.81 -4.22 13.23
CA ILE A 35 -0.69 -2.77 13.02
C ILE A 35 -0.36 -2.44 11.56
N ASN A 36 0.44 -3.27 10.89
CA ASN A 36 0.70 -3.12 9.46
C ASN A 36 -0.59 -3.25 8.63
N ALA A 37 -1.39 -4.30 8.86
CA ALA A 37 -2.67 -4.48 8.19
C ALA A 37 -3.63 -3.31 8.43
N GLU A 38 -3.76 -2.83 9.67
CA GLU A 38 -4.58 -1.66 9.98
C GLU A 38 -4.07 -0.37 9.32
N SER A 39 -2.76 -0.23 9.16
CA SER A 39 -2.17 0.90 8.45
C SER A 39 -2.45 0.84 6.95
N ILE A 40 -2.44 -0.36 6.34
CA ILE A 40 -2.83 -0.54 4.93
C ILE A 40 -4.31 -0.19 4.75
N LYS A 41 -5.21 -0.63 5.64
CA LYS A 41 -6.64 -0.26 5.60
C LYS A 41 -6.84 1.25 5.67
N LYS A 42 -6.05 1.96 6.49
CA LYS A 42 -6.11 3.43 6.56
C LYS A 42 -5.73 4.05 5.22
N VAL A 43 -4.64 3.60 4.60
CA VAL A 43 -4.20 4.07 3.27
C VAL A 43 -5.24 3.75 2.20
N ALA A 44 -5.86 2.57 2.24
CA ALA A 44 -6.88 2.14 1.27
C ALA A 44 -8.13 3.02 1.25
N LYS A 45 -8.40 3.74 2.36
CA LYS A 45 -9.55 4.63 2.53
C LYS A 45 -9.26 6.10 2.20
N LEU A 46 -8.00 6.47 1.92
CA LEU A 46 -7.70 7.84 1.51
C LEU A 46 -8.08 8.02 0.03
N ASN A 47 -8.82 9.09 -0.26
CA ASN A 47 -9.25 9.42 -1.62
C ASN A 47 -8.34 10.47 -2.30
N SER A 48 -7.20 10.81 -1.68
CA SER A 48 -6.33 11.90 -2.11
C SER A 48 -5.31 11.52 -3.18
N TYR A 49 -5.16 10.23 -3.50
CA TYR A 49 -4.16 9.73 -4.45
C TYR A 49 -4.79 8.86 -5.53
N LYS A 50 -4.11 8.76 -6.68
CA LYS A 50 -4.51 7.98 -7.86
C LYS A 50 -3.48 6.92 -8.25
N THR A 51 -2.28 6.98 -7.68
CA THR A 51 -1.21 6.02 -7.91
C THR A 51 -0.55 5.67 -6.58
N ILE A 52 -0.23 4.40 -6.35
CA ILE A 52 0.55 3.95 -5.19
C ILE A 52 1.89 3.35 -5.67
N TYR A 53 2.98 3.75 -5.03
CA TYR A 53 4.34 3.28 -5.28
C TYR A 53 4.89 2.60 -4.03
N THR A 54 5.41 1.38 -4.19
CA THR A 54 6.07 0.61 -3.12
C THR A 54 7.59 0.66 -3.29
N ALA A 55 8.35 0.41 -2.22
CA ALA A 55 9.81 0.41 -2.29
C ALA A 55 10.39 -0.79 -3.07
N HIS A 56 9.73 -1.95 -3.01
CA HIS A 56 10.30 -3.20 -3.52
C HIS A 56 9.59 -3.78 -4.75
N CYS A 57 8.28 -3.56 -4.91
CA CYS A 57 7.51 -4.27 -5.93
C CYS A 57 6.53 -3.32 -6.64
N GLY A 58 7.10 -2.38 -7.39
CA GLY A 58 6.39 -1.63 -8.40
C GLY A 58 5.36 -0.62 -7.88
N TYR A 59 4.47 -0.24 -8.78
CA TYR A 59 3.43 0.75 -8.58
C TYR A 59 2.16 0.33 -9.31
N THR A 60 1.02 0.88 -8.91
CA THR A 60 -0.25 0.70 -9.65
C THR A 60 -1.08 1.97 -9.66
N LYS A 61 -1.82 2.16 -10.75
CA LYS A 61 -2.87 3.18 -10.92
C LYS A 61 -4.28 2.61 -10.80
N ASP A 62 -4.40 1.28 -10.87
CA ASP A 62 -5.66 0.56 -10.67
C ASP A 62 -5.87 0.32 -9.18
N LEU A 63 -6.27 1.39 -8.49
CA LEU A 63 -6.42 1.38 -7.03
C LEU A 63 -7.61 0.53 -6.58
N ASP A 64 -8.66 0.45 -7.40
CA ASP A 64 -9.86 -0.33 -7.07
C ASP A 64 -9.55 -1.81 -7.05
N LYS A 65 -8.86 -2.30 -8.08
CA LYS A 65 -8.37 -3.68 -8.11
C LYS A 65 -7.38 -3.91 -6.98
N ALA A 66 -6.36 -3.07 -6.86
CA ALA A 66 -5.24 -3.36 -5.98
C ALA A 66 -5.57 -3.29 -4.48
N LEU A 67 -6.59 -2.51 -4.09
CA LEU A 67 -6.99 -2.32 -2.71
C LEU A 67 -8.29 -3.05 -2.36
N GLU A 68 -8.80 -3.92 -3.24
CA GLU A 68 -10.07 -4.63 -3.08
C GLU A 68 -10.17 -5.33 -1.71
N ALA A 69 -9.12 -6.04 -1.29
CA ALA A 69 -9.09 -6.76 -0.02
C ALA A 69 -8.96 -5.87 1.23
N TRP A 70 -8.81 -4.56 1.07
CA TRP A 70 -8.50 -3.61 2.13
C TRP A 70 -9.58 -2.56 2.40
N ARG A 71 -10.62 -2.52 1.56
CA ARG A 71 -11.78 -1.64 1.68
C ARG A 71 -12.86 -2.28 2.54
#